data_AF-A0A1N7PPB0-F1
#
_entry.id   AF-A0A1N7PPB0-F1
#
_cell.length_a   1.000
_cell.length_b   1.000
_cell.length_c   1.000
_cell.angle_alpha   90.00
_cell.angle_beta   90.00
_cell.angle_gamma   90.00
#
_symmetry.space_group_name_H-M   'P 1'
#
loop_
_entity.id
_entity.type
_entity.pdbx_description
1 polymer ?
#
loop_
_entity_poly.entity_id
_entity_poly.type
_entity_poly.pdbx_seq_one_letter_code
_entity_poly.pdbx_strand_id
1 'polypeptide(L)'
;MMKYLRYLVLLVIALGLISVALANREPVVLHALPADLAQLIGIDWQIRLPLFLVGFGGIIVGVLIGFVWEWLREHKHRAAAAARAREVQELRREVGRTTQPQHKKDEVIALLDTPPRKAG
;
A
#
# COMPACT_ATOMS: atom_id res chain seq x y z
N MET A 1 30.95 4.84 -5.48
CA MET A 1 31.29 4.35 -6.84
C MET A 1 30.09 3.77 -7.59
N MET A 2 29.37 2.75 -7.06
CA MET A 2 28.26 2.09 -7.78
C MET A 2 27.07 3.01 -8.13
N LYS A 3 26.78 4.03 -7.31
CA LYS A 3 25.74 5.02 -7.60
C LYS A 3 26.04 5.84 -8.87
N TYR A 4 27.29 6.25 -9.07
CA TYR A 4 27.68 7.03 -10.24
C TYR A 4 27.57 6.23 -11.53
N LEU A 5 27.97 4.96 -11.51
CA LEU A 5 27.81 4.07 -12.66
C LEU A 5 26.33 3.86 -12.99
N ARG A 6 25.48 3.67 -11.98
CA ARG A 6 24.02 3.60 -12.16
C ARG A 6 23.47 4.88 -12.78
N TYR A 7 23.89 6.06 -12.30
CA TYR A 7 23.46 7.34 -12.88
C TYR A 7 23.96 7.53 -14.32
N LEU A 8 25.19 7.12 -14.63
CA LEU A 8 25.72 7.14 -15.99
C LEU A 8 24.88 6.28 -16.93
N VAL A 9 24.58 5.04 -16.53
CA VAL A 9 23.72 4.13 -17.30
C VAL A 9 22.33 4.73 -17.49
N LEU A 10 21.72 5.27 -16.43
CA LEU A 10 20.42 5.94 -16.51
C LEU A 10 20.45 7.17 -17.44
N LEU A 11 21.54 7.94 -17.40
CA LEU A 11 21.72 9.11 -18.26
C LEU A 11 21.82 8.71 -19.74
N VAL A 12 22.60 7.67 -20.06
CA VAL A 12 22.71 7.14 -21.43
C VAL A 12 21.35 6.63 -21.92
N ILE A 13 20.62 5.89 -21.08
CA ILE A 13 19.26 5.44 -21.41
C ILE A 13 18.33 6.64 -21.63
N ALA A 14 18.34 7.61 -20.73
CA ALA A 14 17.51 8.81 -20.84
C ALA A 14 17.80 9.58 -22.14
N LEU A 15 19.07 9.78 -22.49
CA LEU A 15 19.48 10.43 -23.74
C LEU A 15 19.04 9.63 -24.98
N GLY A 16 19.11 8.30 -24.92
CA GLY A 16 18.61 7.43 -25.96
C GLY A 16 17.09 7.55 -26.15
N LEU A 17 16.33 7.50 -25.05
CA LEU A 17 14.88 7.68 -25.08
C LEU A 17 14.47 9.06 -25.61
N ILE A 18 15.17 10.11 -25.19
CA ILE A 18 14.97 11.47 -25.70
C ILE A 18 15.28 11.55 -27.19
N SER A 19 16.38 10.94 -27.65
CA SER A 19 16.74 10.92 -29.08
C SER A 19 15.68 10.20 -29.91
N VAL A 20 15.18 9.05 -29.46
CA VAL A 20 14.09 8.33 -30.11
C VAL A 20 12.82 9.17 -30.13
N ALA A 21 12.50 9.87 -29.03
CA ALA A 21 11.35 10.76 -28.96
C ALA A 21 11.45 11.94 -29.94
N LEU A 22 12.61 12.60 -30.03
CA LEU A 22 12.85 13.69 -30.98
C LEU A 22 12.86 13.20 -32.43
N ALA A 23 13.44 12.02 -32.70
CA ALA A 23 13.44 11.42 -34.03
C ALA A 23 12.02 11.09 -34.50
N ASN A 24 11.16 10.62 -33.59
CA ASN A 24 9.77 10.25 -33.85
C ASN A 24 8.78 11.33 -33.33
N ARG A 25 9.19 12.61 -33.40
CA ARG A 25 8.35 13.74 -32.95
C ARG A 25 7.20 14.08 -33.90
N GLU A 26 7.20 13.49 -35.07
CA GLU A 26 6.18 13.74 -36.08
C GLU A 26 4.80 13.34 -35.54
N PRO A 27 3.81 14.24 -35.59
CA PRO A 27 2.48 13.91 -35.12
C PRO A 27 1.80 12.90 -36.05
N VAL A 28 1.44 11.74 -35.51
CA VAL A 28 0.70 10.69 -36.24
C VAL A 28 -0.78 10.79 -35.86
N VAL A 29 -1.66 10.53 -36.83
CA VAL A 29 -3.09 10.44 -36.58
C VAL A 29 -3.38 9.09 -35.95
N LEU A 30 -3.83 9.10 -34.71
CA LEU A 30 -4.32 7.91 -34.02
C LEU A 30 -5.83 7.84 -34.19
N HIS A 31 -6.29 6.75 -34.79
CA HIS A 31 -7.70 6.42 -34.90
C HIS A 31 -8.08 5.53 -33.71
N ALA A 32 -9.08 5.95 -32.94
CA ALA A 32 -9.58 5.14 -31.82
C ALA A 32 -10.38 3.92 -32.31
N LEU A 33 -10.95 4.01 -33.53
CA LEU A 33 -11.71 2.95 -34.16
C LEU A 33 -11.21 2.68 -35.60
N PRO A 34 -11.30 1.44 -36.08
CA PRO A 34 -11.13 1.12 -37.49
C PRO A 34 -12.11 1.92 -38.37
N ALA A 35 -11.67 2.30 -39.57
CA ALA A 35 -12.45 3.14 -40.49
C ALA A 35 -13.83 2.55 -40.82
N ASP A 36 -13.91 1.23 -40.99
CA ASP A 36 -15.18 0.53 -41.31
C ASP A 36 -16.17 0.60 -40.14
N LEU A 37 -15.67 0.54 -38.91
CA LEU A 37 -16.48 0.68 -37.71
C LEU A 37 -16.88 2.15 -37.49
N ALA A 38 -15.96 3.09 -37.68
CA ALA A 38 -16.28 4.52 -37.57
C ALA A 38 -17.42 4.94 -38.52
N GLN A 39 -17.42 4.40 -39.75
CA GLN A 39 -18.50 4.61 -40.72
C GLN A 39 -19.83 3.98 -40.28
N LEU A 40 -19.80 2.79 -39.67
CA LEU A 40 -20.99 2.09 -39.20
C LEU A 40 -21.65 2.80 -38.00
N ILE A 41 -20.85 3.31 -37.07
CA ILE A 41 -21.32 3.94 -35.84
C ILE A 41 -21.51 5.46 -36.01
N GLY A 42 -21.03 6.04 -37.11
CA GLY A 42 -21.08 7.48 -37.39
C GLY A 42 -20.18 8.34 -36.49
N ILE A 43 -19.23 7.71 -35.78
CA ILE A 43 -18.33 8.36 -34.83
C ILE A 43 -16.88 8.11 -35.28
N ASP A 44 -16.20 9.16 -35.71
CA ASP A 44 -14.77 9.14 -36.04
C ASP A 44 -13.99 9.93 -34.99
N TRP A 45 -13.47 9.22 -33.98
CA TRP A 45 -12.58 9.82 -33.00
C TRP A 45 -11.13 9.59 -33.42
N GLN A 46 -10.50 10.67 -33.88
CA GLN A 46 -9.09 10.72 -34.19
C GLN A 46 -8.38 11.82 -33.39
N ILE A 47 -7.14 11.57 -33.01
CA ILE A 47 -6.31 12.55 -32.33
C ILE A 47 -4.90 12.54 -32.93
N ARG A 48 -4.35 13.72 -33.15
CA ARG A 48 -3.02 13.88 -33.75
C ARG A 48 -1.99 14.11 -32.66
N LEU A 49 -1.15 13.11 -32.40
CA LEU A 49 -0.16 13.12 -31.33
C LEU A 49 1.14 12.46 -31.82
N PRO A 50 2.32 12.90 -31.35
CA PRO A 50 3.54 12.15 -31.57
C PRO A 50 3.49 10.77 -30.91
N LEU A 51 4.02 9.73 -31.58
CA LEU A 51 3.97 8.35 -31.07
C LEU A 51 4.69 8.17 -29.73
N PHE A 52 5.79 8.89 -29.50
CA PHE A 52 6.50 8.83 -28.23
C PHE A 52 5.61 9.20 -27.05
N LEU A 53 4.68 10.14 -27.25
CA LEU A 53 3.78 10.62 -26.21
C LEU A 53 2.77 9.53 -25.83
N VAL A 54 2.28 8.78 -26.82
CA VAL A 54 1.36 7.65 -26.62
C VAL A 54 2.08 6.50 -25.92
N GLY A 55 3.28 6.15 -26.36
CA GLY A 55 4.07 5.06 -25.77
C GLY A 55 4.46 5.36 -24.32
N PHE A 56 5.16 6.47 -24.07
CA PHE A 56 5.58 6.84 -22.72
C PHE A 56 4.41 7.21 -21.81
N GLY A 57 3.43 7.93 -22.34
CA GLY A 57 2.20 8.27 -21.61
C GLY A 57 1.43 7.01 -21.21
N GLY A 58 1.30 6.04 -22.11
CA GLY A 58 0.66 4.75 -21.82
C GLY A 58 1.37 3.97 -20.72
N ILE A 59 2.71 3.96 -20.71
CA ILE A 59 3.49 3.33 -19.62
C ILE A 59 3.21 4.02 -18.29
N ILE A 60 3.27 5.36 -18.25
CA ILE A 60 3.02 6.13 -17.03
C ILE A 60 1.60 5.87 -16.50
N VAL A 61 0.60 5.94 -17.38
CA VAL A 61 -0.80 5.68 -17.04
C VAL A 61 -0.98 4.24 -16.57
N GLY A 62 -0.36 3.26 -17.24
CA GLY A 62 -0.40 1.85 -16.84
C GLY A 62 0.20 1.61 -15.47
N VAL A 63 1.33 2.26 -15.15
CA VAL A 63 1.95 2.20 -13.82
C VAL A 63 1.05 2.83 -12.76
N LEU A 64 0.44 3.99 -13.05
CA LEU A 64 -0.50 4.64 -12.13
C LEU A 64 -1.72 3.76 -11.87
N ILE A 65 -2.31 3.16 -12.91
CA ILE A 65 -3.44 2.23 -12.78
C ILE A 65 -3.02 1.00 -11.97
N GLY A 66 -1.86 0.42 -12.25
CA GLY A 66 -1.30 -0.70 -11.48
C GLY A 66 -1.09 -0.35 -10.00
N PHE A 67 -0.61 0.87 -9.72
CA PHE A 67 -0.45 1.37 -8.35
C PHE A 67 -1.79 1.57 -7.63
N VAL A 68 -2.79 2.14 -8.31
CA VAL A 68 -4.15 2.29 -7.76
C VAL A 68 -4.77 0.93 -7.49
N TRP A 69 -4.60 -0.04 -8.39
CA TRP A 69 -5.08 -1.41 -8.20
C TRP A 69 -4.41 -2.08 -7.01
N GLU A 70 -3.09 -1.96 -6.90
CA GLU A 70 -2.32 -2.49 -5.78
C GLU A 70 -2.72 -1.83 -4.45
N TRP A 71 -2.98 -0.53 -4.45
CA TRP A 71 -3.50 0.19 -3.28
C TRP A 71 -4.87 -0.34 -2.85
N LEU A 72 -5.81 -0.50 -3.79
CA LEU A 72 -7.14 -1.04 -3.50
C LEU A 72 -7.07 -2.49 -3.00
N ARG A 73 -6.12 -3.28 -3.53
CA ARG A 73 -5.84 -4.64 -3.09
C ARG A 73 -5.30 -4.66 -1.65
N GLU A 74 -4.34 -3.81 -1.33
CA GLU A 74 -3.69 -3.70 -0.01
C GLU A 74 -4.66 -3.16 1.07
N HIS A 75 -5.62 -2.31 0.70
CA HIS A 75 -6.59 -1.73 1.63
C HIS A 75 -7.48 -2.77 2.32
N LYS A 76 -7.73 -3.92 1.68
CA LYS A 76 -8.47 -5.04 2.30
C LYS A 76 -7.74 -5.66 3.49
N HIS A 77 -6.41 -5.59 3.56
CA HIS A 77 -5.63 -6.18 4.66
C HIS A 77 -5.45 -5.24 5.86
N ARG A 78 -5.49 -3.92 5.65
CA ARG A 78 -5.40 -2.94 6.75
C ARG A 78 -6.61 -2.99 7.70
N ALA A 79 -7.79 -3.32 7.19
CA ALA A 79 -8.98 -3.55 8.01
C ALA A 79 -8.82 -4.78 8.92
N ALA A 80 -8.20 -5.86 8.43
CA ALA A 80 -7.96 -7.07 9.20
C ALA A 80 -6.87 -6.89 10.27
N ALA A 81 -5.82 -6.12 9.99
CA ALA A 81 -4.77 -5.82 10.97
C ALA A 81 -5.29 -4.96 12.15
N ALA A 82 -6.19 -4.01 11.89
CA ALA A 82 -6.83 -3.21 12.93
C ALA A 82 -7.80 -4.03 13.80
N ALA A 83 -8.53 -4.98 13.21
CA ALA A 83 -9.40 -5.89 13.95
C ALA A 83 -8.61 -6.83 14.87
N ARG A 84 -7.53 -7.46 14.36
CA ARG A 84 -6.69 -8.36 15.16
C ARG A 84 -5.91 -7.65 16.27
N ALA A 85 -5.54 -6.38 16.07
CA ALA A 85 -4.87 -5.58 17.12
C ALA A 85 -5.80 -5.30 18.32
N ARG A 86 -7.11 -5.18 18.10
CA ARG A 86 -8.11 -5.01 19.16
C ARG A 86 -8.33 -6.31 19.94
N GLU A 87 -8.47 -7.43 19.24
CA GLU A 87 -8.61 -8.76 19.88
C GLU A 87 -7.38 -9.10 20.75
N VAL A 88 -6.17 -8.82 20.28
CA VAL A 88 -4.95 -9.06 21.07
C VAL A 88 -4.88 -8.18 22.33
N GLN A 89 -5.40 -6.95 22.29
CA GLN A 89 -5.48 -6.09 23.48
C GLN A 89 -6.51 -6.60 24.50
N GLU A 90 -7.64 -7.12 24.05
CA GLU A 90 -8.66 -7.69 24.93
C GLU A 90 -8.17 -8.98 25.59
N LEU A 91 -7.57 -9.91 24.82
CA LEU A 91 -6.97 -11.13 25.39
C LEU A 91 -5.85 -10.81 26.39
N ARG A 92 -5.02 -9.79 26.14
CA ARG A 92 -3.98 -9.38 27.10
C ARG A 92 -4.55 -8.81 28.40
N ARG A 93 -5.70 -8.13 28.35
CA ARG A 93 -6.41 -7.63 29.54
C ARG A 93 -7.02 -8.75 30.36
N GLU A 94 -7.50 -9.81 29.71
CA GLU A 94 -8.06 -10.99 30.39
C GLU A 94 -6.97 -11.82 31.08
N VAL A 95 -5.84 -12.07 30.42
CA VAL A 95 -4.69 -12.78 31.02
C VAL A 95 -4.09 -12.00 32.21
N GLY A 96 -4.13 -10.66 32.15
CA GLY A 96 -3.71 -9.79 33.25
C GLY A 96 -4.62 -9.85 34.48
N ARG A 97 -5.91 -10.17 34.31
CA ARG A 97 -6.87 -10.31 35.42
C ARG A 97 -6.80 -11.67 36.10
N THR A 98 -6.37 -12.72 35.40
CA THR A 98 -6.22 -14.06 35.98
C THR A 98 -4.92 -14.24 36.77
N THR A 99 -3.95 -13.32 36.64
CA THR A 99 -2.63 -13.41 37.31
C THR A 99 -2.48 -12.45 38.50
N GLN A 100 -3.56 -12.16 39.25
CA GLN A 100 -3.47 -11.51 40.57
C GLN A 100 -3.89 -12.45 41.70
N PRO A 101 -2.96 -13.14 42.36
CA PRO A 101 -3.17 -13.68 43.69
C PRO A 101 -2.64 -12.68 44.73
N GLN A 102 -3.37 -11.59 45.01
CA GLN A 102 -2.95 -10.60 46.02
C GLN A 102 -4.01 -10.28 47.09
N HIS A 103 -4.97 -11.17 47.33
CA HIS A 103 -5.92 -10.98 48.43
C HIS A 103 -6.00 -12.11 49.46
N LYS A 104 -5.24 -13.21 49.30
CA LYS A 104 -5.22 -14.31 50.27
C LYS A 104 -4.03 -14.34 51.23
N LYS A 105 -2.98 -13.53 51.00
CA LYS A 105 -1.81 -13.51 51.91
C LYS A 105 -2.01 -12.57 53.10
N ASP A 106 -2.67 -11.44 52.89
CA ASP A 106 -2.82 -10.41 53.93
C ASP A 106 -3.83 -10.81 55.02
N GLU A 107 -4.85 -11.60 54.67
CA GLU A 107 -5.84 -12.11 55.62
C GLU A 107 -5.26 -13.16 56.59
N VAL A 108 -4.28 -13.95 56.14
CA VAL A 108 -3.63 -14.99 56.98
C VAL A 108 -2.63 -14.37 57.96
N ILE A 109 -1.96 -13.27 57.59
CA ILE A 109 -1.06 -12.54 58.49
C ILE A 109 -1.87 -11.82 59.60
N ALA A 110 -3.04 -11.26 59.26
CA ALA A 110 -3.93 -10.63 60.23
C ALA A 110 -4.50 -11.62 61.27
N LEU A 111 -4.74 -12.88 60.89
CA LEU A 111 -5.15 -13.93 61.83
C LEU A 111 -4.02 -14.41 62.76
N LEU A 112 -2.75 -14.24 62.38
CA LEU A 112 -1.58 -14.67 63.16
C LEU A 112 -1.10 -13.60 64.16
N ASP A 113 -1.35 -12.31 63.88
CA ASP A 113 -0.97 -11.18 64.74
C ASP A 113 -1.97 -10.88 65.87
N THR A 114 -3.07 -11.63 65.98
CA THR A 114 -4.00 -11.47 67.11
C THR A 114 -3.45 -12.17 68.36
N PRO A 115 -3.01 -11.45 69.41
CA PRO A 115 -2.51 -12.10 70.62
C PRO A 115 -3.65 -12.80 71.37
N PRO A 116 -3.40 -13.97 71.99
CA PRO A 116 -4.43 -14.69 72.73
C PRO A 116 -4.90 -13.85 73.92
N ARG A 117 -6.20 -13.55 73.93
CA ARG A 117 -6.88 -12.88 75.03
C ARG A 117 -6.81 -13.78 76.27
N LYS A 118 -5.98 -13.42 77.25
CA LYS A 118 -5.96 -14.04 78.58
C LYS A 118 -7.36 -13.99 79.17
N ALA A 119 -7.95 -15.17 79.38
CA ALA A 119 -9.12 -15.36 80.22
C ALA A 119 -8.66 -15.83 81.59
N GLY A 120 -9.17 -15.17 82.64
CA GLY A 120 -9.30 -15.67 84.01
C GLY A 120 -8.04 -16.09 84.73
#